data_AF-A0A168F9R0-F1
#
_entry.id   AF-A0A168F9R0-F1
#
_cell.length_a   1.000
_cell.length_b   1.000
_cell.length_c   1.000
_cell.angle_alpha   90.00
_cell.angle_beta   90.00
_cell.angle_gamma   90.00
#
_symmetry.space_group_name_H-M   'P 1'
#
loop_
_entity.id
_entity.type
_entity.pdbx_description
1 polymer ?
#
loop_
_entity_poly.entity_id
_entity_poly.type
_entity_poly.pdbx_seq_one_letter_code
_entity_poly.pdbx_strand_id
1 'polypeptide(L)'
;MPAAYFAEELLEAYPDAKVILTTRDVDKWHKSVTNTLEVVDNSVLWASIGLFASLLRMPNRWNWPMFQKLHQVLYNHDFPRNGKASFEAHYARIRALVPADRLLEGQQYAIYQPDE
;
A
#
# COMPACT_ATOMS: atom_id res chain seq x y z
N MET A 1 2.83 -4.06 -5.26
CA MET A 1 2.53 -2.84 -4.46
C MET A 1 3.74 -2.50 -3.59
N PRO A 2 4.73 -1.77 -4.13
CA PRO A 2 5.54 -0.89 -3.27
C PRO A 2 5.50 0.59 -3.69
N ALA A 3 5.13 0.90 -4.94
CA ALA A 3 5.25 2.24 -5.50
C ALA A 3 4.50 3.31 -4.71
N ALA A 4 3.31 2.99 -4.20
CA ALA A 4 2.52 3.93 -3.39
C ALA A 4 3.23 4.38 -2.09
N TYR A 5 4.22 3.63 -1.61
CA TYR A 5 5.01 4.01 -0.43
C TYR A 5 6.12 5.02 -0.74
N PHE A 6 6.45 5.17 -2.02
CA PHE A 6 7.44 6.15 -2.50
C PHE A 6 6.74 7.38 -3.10
N ALA A 7 5.57 7.73 -2.58
CA ALA A 7 4.78 8.81 -3.14
C ALA A 7 5.53 10.16 -3.10
N GLU A 8 6.31 10.42 -2.06
CA GLU A 8 7.10 11.64 -1.91
C GLU A 8 8.16 11.74 -3.01
N GLU A 9 8.94 10.68 -3.18
CA GLU A 9 10.01 10.60 -4.18
C GLU A 9 9.46 10.60 -5.61
N LEU A 10 8.29 9.98 -5.82
CA LEU A 10 7.62 10.00 -7.12
C LEU A 10 7.07 11.40 -7.45
N LEU A 11 6.55 12.13 -6.47
CA LEU A 11 6.09 13.51 -6.66
C LEU A 11 7.27 14.46 -6.92
N GLU A 12 8.41 14.24 -6.27
CA GLU A 12 9.63 15.00 -6.52
C GLU A 12 10.19 14.72 -7.92
N ALA A 13 10.25 13.45 -8.33
CA ALA A 13 10.76 13.05 -9.63
C ALA A 13 9.84 13.46 -10.80
N TYR A 14 8.53 13.56 -10.55
CA TYR A 14 7.52 13.90 -11.55
C TYR A 14 6.63 15.06 -11.04
N PRO A 15 7.17 16.27 -10.95
CA PRO A 15 6.49 17.39 -10.31
C PRO A 15 5.18 17.75 -11.00
N ASP A 16 5.03 17.52 -12.31
CA ASP A 16 3.83 17.85 -13.09
C ASP A 16 2.81 16.70 -13.19
N ALA A 17 3.07 15.57 -12.54
CA ALA A 17 2.18 14.42 -12.60
C ALA A 17 0.82 14.72 -11.94
N LYS A 18 -0.26 14.22 -12.56
CA LYS A 18 -1.58 14.15 -11.94
C LYS A 18 -1.62 12.95 -10.99
N VAL A 19 -2.29 13.11 -9.85
CA VAL A 19 -2.36 12.11 -8.80
C VAL A 19 -3.80 11.68 -8.60
N ILE A 20 -4.03 10.37 -8.60
CA ILE A 20 -5.33 9.78 -8.28
C ILE A 20 -5.24 9.16 -6.89
N LEU A 21 -5.98 9.71 -5.93
CA LEU A 21 -6.12 9.17 -4.59
C LEU A 21 -7.45 8.43 -4.48
N THR A 22 -7.39 7.10 -4.59
CA THR A 22 -8.58 6.27 -4.40
C THR A 22 -8.97 6.27 -2.94
N THR A 23 -10.26 6.42 -2.60
CA THR A 23 -10.74 6.43 -1.22
C THR A 23 -11.60 5.21 -0.91
N ARG A 24 -11.59 4.80 0.36
CA ARG A 24 -12.44 3.74 0.90
C ARG A 24 -12.70 4.01 2.38
N ASP A 25 -13.86 3.57 2.87
CA ASP A 25 -14.12 3.51 4.32
C ASP A 25 -13.01 2.74 5.04
N VAL A 26 -12.41 3.36 6.05
CA VAL A 26 -11.20 2.86 6.72
C VAL A 26 -11.45 1.53 7.44
N ASP A 27 -12.65 1.32 7.99
CA ASP A 27 -13.01 0.08 8.68
C ASP A 27 -13.17 -1.08 7.68
N LYS A 28 -13.86 -0.84 6.56
CA LYS A 28 -13.98 -1.81 5.46
C LYS A 28 -12.64 -2.13 4.83
N TRP A 29 -11.77 -1.13 4.65
CA TRP A 29 -10.41 -1.35 4.17
C TRP A 29 -9.60 -2.19 5.16
N HIS A 30 -9.61 -1.81 6.45
CA HIS A 30 -8.84 -2.50 7.49
C HIS A 30 -9.24 -3.96 7.60
N LYS A 31 -10.53 -4.27 7.66
CA LYS A 31 -11.04 -5.65 7.66
C LYS A 31 -10.59 -6.43 6.42
N SER A 32 -10.68 -5.82 5.23
CA SER A 32 -10.28 -6.44 3.96
C SER A 32 -8.79 -6.79 3.95
N VAL A 33 -7.95 -5.87 4.43
CA VAL A 33 -6.50 -6.06 4.48
C VAL A 33 -6.11 -7.05 5.57
N THR A 34 -6.74 -7.03 6.75
CA THR A 34 -6.53 -8.03 7.81
C THR A 34 -6.73 -9.44 7.26
N ASN A 35 -7.84 -9.69 6.56
CA ASN A 35 -8.11 -11.01 5.96
C ASN A 35 -7.06 -11.46 4.94
N THR A 36 -6.32 -10.52 4.34
CA THR A 36 -5.26 -10.83 3.36
C THR A 36 -3.91 -11.00 4.05
N LEU A 37 -3.55 -10.07 4.95
CA LEU A 37 -2.26 -10.07 5.65
C LEU A 37 -2.16 -11.17 6.70
N GLU A 38 -3.23 -11.48 7.41
CA GLU A 38 -3.25 -12.58 8.40
C GLU A 38 -2.91 -13.93 7.74
N VAL A 39 -3.43 -14.15 6.53
CA VAL A 39 -3.13 -15.37 5.73
C VAL A 39 -1.68 -15.39 5.28
N VAL A 40 -1.05 -14.24 5.02
CA VAL A 40 0.33 -14.18 4.55
C VAL A 40 1.32 -14.27 5.70
N ASP A 41 1.10 -13.53 6.80
CA ASP A 41 2.03 -13.42 7.92
C ASP A 41 2.06 -14.69 8.79
N ASN A 42 0.92 -15.36 8.99
CA ASN A 42 0.84 -16.54 9.87
C ASN A 42 0.96 -17.87 9.13
N SER A 43 1.11 -17.85 7.81
CA SER A 43 1.14 -19.07 7.00
C SER A 43 2.55 -19.65 6.88
N VAL A 44 2.71 -20.86 7.43
CA VAL A 44 3.91 -21.69 7.27
C VAL A 44 4.21 -21.96 5.79
N LEU A 45 3.18 -22.03 4.94
CA LEU A 45 3.34 -22.23 3.50
C LEU A 45 4.05 -21.04 2.85
N TRP A 46 3.61 -19.81 3.14
CA TRP A 46 4.21 -18.59 2.57
C TRP A 46 5.65 -18.37 3.07
N ALA A 47 5.90 -18.62 4.36
CA ALA A 47 7.25 -18.59 4.92
C ALA A 47 8.18 -19.63 4.26
N SER A 48 7.69 -20.85 4.04
CA SER A 48 8.45 -21.92 3.37
C SER A 48 8.76 -21.57 1.92
N ILE A 49 7.78 -21.06 1.16
CA ILE A 49 7.98 -20.59 -0.22
C ILE A 49 9.06 -19.50 -0.26
N GLY A 50 9.03 -18.54 0.65
CA GLY A 50 10.05 -17.49 0.77
C GLY A 50 11.45 -18.05 1.02
N LEU A 51 11.57 -19.02 1.93
CA LEU A 51 12.83 -19.69 2.24
C LEU A 51 13.37 -20.46 1.02
N PHE A 52 12.52 -21.25 0.35
CA PHE A 52 12.91 -21.98 -0.87
C PHE A 52 13.33 -21.05 -2.00
N ALA A 53 12.59 -19.95 -2.22
CA ALA A 53 12.95 -18.95 -3.23
C ALA A 53 14.33 -18.33 -2.95
N SER A 54 14.63 -18.06 -1.66
CA SER A 54 15.94 -17.56 -1.23
C SER A 54 17.06 -18.58 -1.46
N LEU A 55 16.87 -19.82 -0.98
CA LEU A 55 17.85 -20.90 -1.12
C LEU A 55 18.16 -21.22 -2.59
N LEU A 56 17.13 -21.25 -3.44
CA LEU A 56 17.26 -21.53 -4.87
C LEU A 56 17.63 -20.29 -5.70
N ARG A 57 17.91 -19.14 -5.05
CA ARG A 57 18.29 -17.87 -5.68
C ARG A 57 17.31 -17.41 -6.77
N MET A 58 16.03 -17.70 -6.59
CA MET A 58 14.99 -17.35 -7.55
C MET A 58 14.87 -15.83 -7.73
N PRO A 59 14.38 -15.34 -8.89
CA PRO A 59 14.19 -13.90 -9.12
C PRO A 59 13.30 -13.21 -8.08
N ASN A 60 12.30 -13.91 -7.55
CA ASN A 60 11.32 -13.42 -6.59
C ASN A 60 11.73 -13.55 -5.11
N ARG A 61 12.97 -13.96 -4.81
CA ARG A 61 13.46 -14.20 -3.44
C ARG A 61 13.36 -12.99 -2.50
N TRP A 62 13.30 -11.79 -3.07
CA TRP A 62 13.22 -10.54 -2.33
C TRP A 62 11.80 -10.13 -1.94
N ASN A 63 10.77 -10.79 -2.49
CA ASN A 63 9.39 -10.43 -2.22
C ASN A 63 9.06 -10.57 -0.72
N TRP A 64 9.44 -11.69 -0.11
CA TRP A 64 9.15 -11.95 1.30
C TRP A 64 9.88 -10.95 2.24
N PRO A 65 11.21 -10.76 2.15
CA PRO A 65 11.90 -9.73 2.92
C PRO A 65 11.34 -8.32 2.72
N MET A 66 10.97 -7.96 1.48
CA MET A 66 10.36 -6.66 1.17
C MET A 66 9.04 -6.48 1.91
N PHE A 67 8.12 -7.45 1.90
CA PHE A 67 6.85 -7.34 2.61
C PHE A 67 7.03 -7.29 4.13
N GLN A 68 7.95 -8.07 4.69
CA GLN A 68 8.30 -8.00 6.11
C GLN A 68 8.83 -6.61 6.49
N LYS A 69 9.65 -6.00 5.62
CA LYS A 69 10.13 -4.62 5.83
C LYS A 69 9.01 -3.60 5.75
N LEU A 70 8.08 -3.75 4.81
CA LEU A 70 6.91 -2.87 4.71
C LEU A 70 6.00 -2.99 5.94
N HIS A 71 5.76 -4.20 6.45
CA HIS A 71 5.01 -4.42 7.69
C HIS A 71 5.68 -3.76 8.90
N GLN A 72 7.01 -3.84 8.96
CA GLN A 72 7.79 -3.12 9.97
C GLN A 72 7.58 -1.60 9.88
N VAL A 73 7.84 -1.02 8.71
CA VAL A 73 7.89 0.43 8.53
C VAL A 73 6.51 1.07 8.66
N LEU A 74 5.47 0.43 8.11
CA LEU A 74 4.13 1.02 8.03
C LEU A 74 3.32 0.76 9.29
N TYR A 75 3.49 -0.42 9.88
CA TYR A 75 2.60 -0.91 10.94
C TYR A 75 3.33 -1.28 12.21
N ASN A 76 4.66 -1.11 12.29
CA ASN A 76 5.48 -1.56 13.42
C ASN A 76 5.21 -3.04 13.78
N HIS A 77 5.06 -3.88 12.75
CA HIS A 77 4.69 -5.30 12.87
C HIS A 77 3.31 -5.60 13.48
N ASP A 78 2.45 -4.59 13.68
CA ASP A 78 1.11 -4.74 14.26
C ASP A 78 0.08 -4.03 13.38
N PHE A 79 -0.27 -4.66 12.26
CA PHE A 79 -1.32 -4.16 11.35
C PHE A 79 -2.69 -4.03 12.02
N PRO A 80 -3.18 -5.00 12.84
CA PRO A 80 -4.46 -4.87 13.52
C PRO A 80 -4.57 -3.57 14.34
N ARG A 81 -3.51 -3.19 15.05
CA ARG A 81 -3.48 -1.97 15.86
C ARG A 81 -3.18 -0.70 15.06
N ASN A 82 -2.19 -0.75 14.17
CA ASN A 82 -1.62 0.45 13.55
C ASN A 82 -2.10 0.70 12.12
N GLY A 83 -2.78 -0.27 11.49
CA GLY A 83 -3.18 -0.20 10.09
C GLY A 83 -4.05 1.02 9.77
N LYS A 84 -5.06 1.31 10.60
CA LYS A 84 -5.95 2.47 10.39
C LYS A 84 -5.19 3.79 10.53
N ALA A 85 -4.32 3.91 11.53
CA ALA A 85 -3.51 5.11 11.73
C ALA A 85 -2.55 5.33 10.54
N SER A 86 -1.93 4.26 10.03
CA SER A 86 -1.09 4.30 8.84
C SER A 86 -1.86 4.73 7.59
N PHE A 87 -3.08 4.22 7.41
CA PHE A 87 -3.99 4.65 6.34
C PHE A 87 -4.28 6.15 6.40
N GLU A 88 -4.78 6.64 7.54
CA GLU A 88 -5.11 8.06 7.70
C GLU A 88 -3.88 8.97 7.50
N ALA A 89 -2.73 8.56 8.05
CA ALA A 89 -1.48 9.30 7.90
C ALA A 89 -1.04 9.38 6.42
N HIS A 90 -1.18 8.31 5.66
CA HIS A 90 -0.86 8.31 4.23
C HIS A 90 -1.75 9.28 3.46
N TYR A 91 -3.08 9.24 3.66
CA TYR A 91 -4.01 10.12 2.95
C TYR A 91 -3.80 11.59 3.32
N ALA A 92 -3.63 11.89 4.62
CA ALA A 92 -3.31 13.24 5.09
C ALA A 92 -2.03 13.77 4.43
N ARG A 93 -1.01 12.92 4.30
CA ARG A 93 0.25 13.28 3.66
C ARG A 93 0.08 13.57 2.17
N ILE A 94 -0.60 12.72 1.42
CA ILE A 94 -0.82 12.95 -0.02
C ILE A 94 -1.59 14.26 -0.24
N ARG A 95 -2.63 14.53 0.56
CA ARG A 95 -3.38 15.78 0.47
C ARG A 95 -2.54 17.02 0.80
N ALA A 96 -1.53 16.89 1.66
CA ALA A 96 -0.62 17.99 2.00
C ALA A 96 0.44 18.24 0.90
N LEU A 97 0.85 17.20 0.19
CA LEU A 97 1.91 17.28 -0.83
C LEU A 97 1.39 17.63 -2.22
N VAL A 98 0.15 17.26 -2.54
CA VAL A 98 -0.40 17.40 -3.90
C VAL A 98 -1.39 18.57 -3.94
N PRO A 99 -1.12 19.60 -4.76
CA PRO A 99 -2.08 20.67 -5.04
C PRO A 99 -3.43 20.15 -5.55
N ALA A 100 -4.52 20.81 -5.14
CA ALA A 100 -5.89 20.36 -5.42
C ALA A 100 -6.22 20.29 -6.92
N ASP A 101 -5.59 21.13 -7.76
CA ASP A 101 -5.73 21.13 -9.22
C ASP A 101 -5.11 19.89 -9.88
N ARG A 102 -4.25 19.16 -9.16
CA ARG A 102 -3.57 17.94 -9.64
C ARG A 102 -4.01 16.68 -8.90
N LEU A 103 -4.86 16.81 -7.89
CA LEU A 103 -5.34 15.71 -7.06
C LEU A 103 -6.78 15.36 -7.44
N LEU A 104 -6.97 14.16 -8.00
CA LEU A 104 -8.29 13.56 -8.18
C LEU A 104 -8.55 12.59 -7.03
N GLU A 105 -9.51 12.91 -6.16
CA GLU A 105 -9.89 12.07 -5.02
C GLU A 105 -11.30 11.48 -5.22
N GLY A 106 -11.43 10.16 -5.08
CA GLY A 106 -12.73 9.51 -5.25
C GLY A 106 -12.73 8.00 -5.04
N GLN A 107 -13.92 7.43 -4.87
CA GLN A 107 -14.09 5.97 -4.96
C GLN A 107 -13.88 5.53 -6.41
N GLN A 108 -13.37 4.30 -6.60
CA GLN A 108 -13.02 3.74 -7.91
C GLN A 108 -14.14 3.88 -8.97
N TYR A 109 -15.41 3.86 -8.56
CA TYR A 109 -16.58 4.04 -9.45
C TYR A 109 -16.94 5.49 -9.76
N ALA A 110 -16.49 6.46 -8.95
CA ALA A 110 -16.76 7.89 -9.16
C ALA A 110 -15.69 8.57 -10.03
N ILE A 111 -14.57 7.88 -10.30
CA ILE A 111 -13.47 8.39 -11.12
C ILE A 111 -13.74 8.16 -12.63
N TYR A 112 -14.69 7.29 -12.96
CA TYR A 112 -15.08 6.97 -14.34
C TYR A 112 -16.53 7.41 -14.58
N GLN A 113 -16.70 8.63 -15.11
CA GLN A 113 -17.91 9.02 -15.84
C GLN A 113 -17.55 9.02 -17.32
N PRO A 114 -18.10 8.12 -18.16
CA PRO A 114 -17.94 8.25 -19.60
C PRO A 114 -18.68 9.51 -20.05
N ASP A 115 -18.01 10.33 -20.88
CA ASP A 115 -18.66 11.44 -21.59
C ASP A 115 -19.81 10.85 -22.44
N GLU A 116 -21.01 11.44 -22.36
CA GLU A 116 -22.17 11.08 -23.19
C GLU A 116 -21.90 11.24 -24.69
#